data_AF-A0A1H8VBT5-F1
#
_entry.id   AF-A0A1H8VBT5-F1
#
_cell.length_a   1.000
_cell.length_b   1.000
_cell.length_c   1.000
_cell.angle_alpha   90.00
_cell.angle_beta   90.00
_cell.angle_gamma   90.00
#
_symmetry.space_group_name_H-M   'P 1'
#
loop_
_entity.id
_entity.type
_entity.pdbx_description
1 polymer ?
#
loop_
_entity_poly.entity_id
_entity_poly.type
_entity_poly.pdbx_seq_one_letter_code
_entity_poly.pdbx_strand_id
1 'polypeptide(L)'
;MKKIAATTAMSALAATGAEAEEKRQRVAPQAVYETAPGLGDFTDNVLFGEVWERKELSPRDRSLVTVATLVSTGRVAQTGGHVRRALDNGVKPEEIGELITQLAFYSGWPNAMSAVTETKNVFVERGIGTLSNSGAARVELEAAAEVTRRATVDANVAPTASALADLTNRVLFGDLWQRPDLSARDRSLVTMAALVAIGQPEQLPFHANRAMDSGLTHAEASEVVTQVAFYAGWPRAMSAVPVLKKTFEGREAAFQAATAPADLKVTRAGEGRAAAPEQYFTGKVETSGFYRGDAPARIGGATVSFSAGARTAWHTHPLGQTLFIVSGRGLVQKQGGPVEQVGPGDVVWIPAQVRHWHGASTDEAMTHFAVAEALDGNSVTWMEKVSDEDYAAGRNLD
;
A
#
# COMPACT_ATOMS: atom_id res chain seq x y z
N MET A 1 41.35 17.39 -78.54
CA MET A 1 41.77 17.45 -77.12
C MET A 1 41.09 16.32 -76.35
N LYS A 2 41.84 15.24 -76.07
CA LYS A 2 41.45 14.13 -75.17
C LYS A 2 42.54 14.07 -74.10
N LYS A 3 42.18 14.14 -72.82
CA LYS A 3 43.11 13.91 -71.71
C LYS A 3 42.73 12.57 -71.06
N ILE A 4 43.64 11.61 -71.11
CA ILE A 4 43.57 10.37 -70.32
C ILE A 4 44.54 10.55 -69.16
N ALA A 5 44.01 10.39 -67.95
CA ALA A 5 44.73 10.35 -66.71
C ALA A 5 45.29 8.94 -66.47
N ALA A 6 46.48 8.85 -65.89
CA ALA A 6 47.01 7.63 -65.29
C ALA A 6 47.88 7.98 -64.07
N THR A 7 47.32 7.62 -62.90
CA THR A 7 47.95 6.94 -61.75
C THR A 7 49.22 7.51 -61.13
N THR A 8 49.17 7.81 -59.81
CA THR A 8 49.96 7.17 -58.72
C THR A 8 49.64 7.87 -57.38
N ALA A 9 49.21 7.13 -56.34
CA ALA A 9 49.47 7.38 -54.90
C ALA A 9 48.72 6.31 -54.09
N MET A 10 49.39 5.27 -53.59
CA MET A 10 50.05 5.18 -52.27
C MET A 10 49.05 5.13 -51.09
N SER A 11 48.94 3.91 -50.57
CA SER A 11 48.34 3.51 -49.30
C SER A 11 48.94 4.26 -48.11
N ALA A 12 48.11 4.66 -47.14
CA ALA A 12 48.56 4.98 -45.79
C ALA A 12 47.41 4.84 -44.76
N LEU A 13 47.61 3.86 -43.89
CA LEU A 13 47.21 3.77 -42.48
C LEU A 13 45.72 3.61 -42.12
N ALA A 14 45.37 2.35 -41.90
CA ALA A 14 44.38 1.94 -40.92
C ALA A 14 44.82 2.43 -39.52
N ALA A 15 44.12 3.43 -38.98
CA ALA A 15 44.08 3.64 -37.55
C ALA A 15 43.16 2.56 -36.98
N THR A 16 43.76 1.63 -36.23
CA THR A 16 43.08 0.56 -35.52
C THR A 16 42.19 1.15 -34.43
N GLY A 17 41.07 0.50 -34.12
CA GLY A 17 40.12 0.89 -33.07
C GLY A 17 40.68 0.90 -31.64
N ALA A 18 42.00 0.86 -31.46
CA ALA A 18 42.68 0.96 -30.17
C ALA A 18 42.75 2.41 -29.65
N GLU A 19 42.68 3.43 -30.53
CA GLU A 19 42.71 4.84 -30.10
C GLU A 19 41.33 5.40 -29.72
N ALA A 20 40.25 4.68 -30.05
CA ALA A 20 38.88 5.03 -29.67
C ALA A 20 38.45 4.37 -28.34
N GLU A 21 39.37 3.74 -27.62
CA GLU A 21 39.21 3.35 -26.22
C GLU A 21 39.38 4.61 -25.36
N GLU A 22 38.38 5.50 -25.46
CA GLU A 22 38.21 6.63 -24.57
C GLU A 22 38.31 6.10 -23.13
N LYS A 23 39.32 6.58 -22.38
CA LYS A 23 39.68 6.16 -21.01
C LYS A 23 38.45 6.01 -20.10
N ARG A 24 37.76 4.86 -20.15
CA ARG A 24 36.83 4.47 -19.11
C ARG A 24 37.64 4.32 -17.84
N GLN A 25 37.22 5.03 -16.81
CA GLN A 25 37.87 5.01 -15.52
C GLN A 25 37.77 3.58 -14.97
N ARG A 26 38.89 2.86 -14.92
CA ARG A 26 38.92 1.49 -14.37
C ARG A 26 38.45 1.51 -12.93
N VAL A 27 37.51 0.62 -12.60
CA VAL A 27 36.96 0.45 -11.25
C VAL A 27 37.67 -0.71 -10.55
N ALA A 28 37.98 -1.79 -11.29
CA ALA A 28 38.71 -2.93 -10.78
C ALA A 28 40.18 -2.53 -10.44
N PRO A 29 40.66 -2.86 -9.23
CA PRO A 29 42.07 -2.67 -8.87
C PRO A 29 43.01 -3.46 -9.79
N GLN A 30 44.23 -2.96 -9.98
CA GLN A 30 45.26 -3.61 -10.81
C GLN A 30 45.49 -5.08 -10.41
N ALA A 31 45.48 -5.39 -9.10
CA ALA A 31 45.65 -6.76 -8.61
C ALA A 31 44.58 -7.74 -9.15
N VAL A 32 43.36 -7.26 -9.46
CA VAL A 32 42.32 -8.08 -10.09
C VAL A 32 42.73 -8.46 -11.51
N TYR A 33 43.28 -7.51 -12.29
CA TYR A 33 43.77 -7.80 -13.63
C TYR A 33 45.00 -8.71 -13.64
N GLU A 34 45.87 -8.59 -12.64
CA GLU A 34 47.05 -9.45 -12.48
C GLU A 34 46.68 -10.88 -12.08
N THR A 35 45.58 -11.07 -11.35
CA THR A 35 45.18 -12.38 -10.80
C THR A 35 44.09 -13.07 -11.62
N ALA A 36 43.08 -12.31 -12.06
CA ALA A 36 41.88 -12.79 -12.73
C ALA A 36 41.39 -11.75 -13.78
N PRO A 37 42.10 -11.59 -14.90
CA PRO A 37 41.85 -10.52 -15.88
C PRO A 37 40.41 -10.48 -16.40
N GLY A 38 39.79 -11.64 -16.65
CA GLY A 38 38.38 -11.69 -17.05
C GLY A 38 37.41 -11.13 -16.00
N LEU A 39 37.73 -11.25 -14.70
CA LEU A 39 36.95 -10.60 -13.64
C LEU A 39 37.12 -9.08 -13.69
N GLY A 40 38.33 -8.60 -13.99
CA GLY A 40 38.59 -7.17 -14.22
C GLY A 40 37.72 -6.64 -15.37
N ASP A 41 37.75 -7.33 -16.51
CA ASP A 41 36.94 -6.98 -17.68
C ASP A 41 35.44 -6.96 -17.39
N PHE A 42 34.90 -7.99 -16.73
CA PHE A 42 33.48 -8.02 -16.34
C PHE A 42 33.14 -6.96 -15.30
N THR A 43 34.07 -6.61 -14.40
CA THR A 43 33.85 -5.56 -13.41
C THR A 43 33.72 -4.21 -14.08
N ASP A 44 34.67 -3.86 -14.96
CA ASP A 44 34.73 -2.53 -15.58
C ASP A 44 33.69 -2.36 -16.68
N ASN A 45 33.52 -3.37 -17.53
CA ASN A 45 32.67 -3.24 -18.73
C ASN A 45 31.22 -3.63 -18.48
N VAL A 46 30.95 -4.69 -17.70
CA VAL A 46 29.58 -5.18 -17.50
C VAL A 46 28.99 -4.66 -16.20
N LEU A 47 29.62 -4.92 -15.06
CA LEU A 47 29.06 -4.50 -13.77
C LEU A 47 28.98 -2.97 -13.68
N PHE A 48 30.12 -2.27 -13.74
CA PHE A 48 30.12 -0.82 -13.62
C PHE A 48 29.87 -0.10 -14.95
N GLY A 49 30.22 -0.72 -16.09
CA GLY A 49 30.03 -0.12 -17.41
C GLY A 49 28.63 -0.27 -18.01
N GLU A 50 27.82 -1.22 -17.53
CA GLU A 50 26.44 -1.43 -18.00
C GLU A 50 25.44 -1.45 -16.84
N VAL A 51 25.58 -2.37 -15.88
CA VAL A 51 24.56 -2.62 -14.84
C VAL A 51 24.34 -1.39 -13.95
N TRP A 52 25.42 -0.74 -13.49
CA TRP A 52 25.31 0.49 -12.70
C TRP A 52 24.81 1.70 -13.52
N GLU A 53 24.86 1.63 -14.86
CA GLU A 53 24.45 2.71 -15.76
C GLU A 53 22.98 2.63 -16.19
N ARG A 54 22.34 1.47 -16.05
CA ARG A 54 20.91 1.25 -16.33
C ARG A 54 20.03 2.22 -15.53
N LYS A 55 19.14 2.93 -16.22
CA LYS A 55 18.40 4.11 -15.71
C LYS A 55 17.09 3.77 -14.99
N GLU A 56 16.62 2.53 -15.10
CA GLU A 56 15.39 2.04 -14.48
C GLU A 56 15.49 1.99 -12.95
N LEU A 57 16.71 1.96 -12.38
CA LEU A 57 16.96 2.13 -10.95
C LEU A 57 18.07 3.15 -10.75
N SER A 58 17.79 4.18 -9.94
CA SER A 58 18.72 5.29 -9.73
C SER A 58 20.05 4.84 -9.09
N PRO A 59 21.15 5.58 -9.28
CA PRO A 59 22.42 5.28 -8.59
C PRO A 59 22.30 5.23 -7.07
N ARG A 60 21.43 6.07 -6.48
CA ARG A 60 21.11 6.05 -5.04
C ARG A 60 20.48 4.70 -4.64
N ASP A 61 19.44 4.29 -5.35
CA ASP A 61 18.71 3.07 -5.01
C ASP A 61 19.53 1.81 -5.30
N ARG A 62 20.38 1.80 -6.34
CA ARG A 62 21.39 0.75 -6.58
C ARG A 62 22.36 0.64 -5.42
N SER A 63 22.78 1.76 -4.84
CA SER A 63 23.63 1.76 -3.65
C SER A 63 22.93 1.17 -2.43
N LEU A 64 21.65 1.52 -2.18
CA LEU A 64 20.86 0.90 -1.11
C LEU A 64 20.73 -0.63 -1.30
N VAL A 65 20.38 -1.08 -2.50
CA VAL A 65 20.28 -2.52 -2.84
C VAL A 65 21.62 -3.23 -2.66
N THR A 66 22.72 -2.62 -3.09
CA THR A 66 24.06 -3.20 -3.01
C THR A 66 24.53 -3.31 -1.57
N VAL A 67 24.41 -2.23 -0.77
CA VAL A 67 24.75 -2.26 0.67
C VAL A 67 23.89 -3.29 1.39
N ALA A 68 22.58 -3.34 1.11
CA ALA A 68 21.69 -4.33 1.70
C ALA A 68 22.09 -5.77 1.36
N THR A 69 22.52 -6.01 0.13
CA THR A 69 23.01 -7.32 -0.33
C THR A 69 24.29 -7.74 0.39
N LEU A 70 25.25 -6.83 0.54
CA LEU A 70 26.52 -7.12 1.21
C LEU A 70 26.35 -7.36 2.70
N VAL A 71 25.53 -6.55 3.37
CA VAL A 71 25.20 -6.73 4.79
C VAL A 71 24.49 -8.06 4.99
N SER A 72 23.45 -8.34 4.21
CA SER A 72 22.64 -9.56 4.39
C SER A 72 23.39 -10.86 4.12
N THR A 73 24.43 -10.82 3.29
CA THR A 73 25.27 -11.98 2.97
C THR A 73 26.57 -12.04 3.77
N GLY A 74 26.78 -11.13 4.73
CA GLY A 74 27.98 -11.09 5.57
C GLY A 74 29.27 -10.79 4.80
N ARG A 75 29.19 -10.09 3.66
CA ARG A 75 30.34 -9.74 2.81
C ARG A 75 31.04 -8.47 3.29
N VAL A 76 31.49 -8.51 4.54
CA VAL A 76 32.01 -7.38 5.32
C VAL A 76 33.14 -6.63 4.59
N ALA A 77 34.10 -7.35 4.01
CA ALA A 77 35.26 -6.76 3.33
C ALA A 77 34.92 -5.82 2.15
N GLN A 78 33.74 -5.97 1.55
CA GLN A 78 33.28 -5.11 0.45
C GLN A 78 32.32 -4.01 0.91
N THR A 79 31.86 -4.06 2.16
CA THR A 79 30.83 -3.16 2.69
C THR A 79 31.32 -1.72 2.72
N GLY A 80 32.51 -1.44 3.25
CA GLY A 80 33.05 -0.08 3.33
C GLY A 80 33.19 0.61 1.95
N GLY A 81 33.59 -0.16 0.92
CA GLY A 81 33.64 0.31 -0.47
C GLY A 81 32.31 0.82 -0.98
N HIS A 82 31.24 0.05 -0.75
CA HIS A 82 29.91 0.39 -1.21
C HIS A 82 29.18 1.39 -0.31
N VAL A 83 29.51 1.49 0.98
CA VAL A 83 29.05 2.58 1.85
C VAL A 83 29.60 3.93 1.36
N ARG A 84 30.88 4.02 0.96
CA ARG A 84 31.42 5.25 0.34
C ARG A 84 30.65 5.63 -0.92
N ARG A 85 30.45 4.66 -1.83
CA ARG A 85 29.67 4.88 -3.05
C ARG A 85 28.21 5.27 -2.76
N ALA A 86 27.61 4.73 -1.69
CA ALA A 86 26.26 5.09 -1.28
C ALA A 86 26.18 6.57 -0.88
N LEU A 87 27.12 7.03 -0.05
CA LEU A 87 27.23 8.44 0.32
C LEU A 87 27.46 9.33 -0.91
N ASP A 88 28.35 8.93 -1.82
CA ASP A 88 28.63 9.68 -3.06
C ASP A 88 27.40 9.75 -3.99
N ASN A 89 26.56 8.73 -3.99
CA ASN A 89 25.29 8.69 -4.72
C ASN A 89 24.11 9.35 -3.97
N GLY A 90 24.37 10.01 -2.84
CA GLY A 90 23.37 10.78 -2.09
C GLY A 90 22.51 9.99 -1.10
N VAL A 91 22.89 8.76 -0.76
CA VAL A 91 22.28 8.06 0.39
C VAL A 91 22.74 8.75 1.68
N LYS A 92 21.81 9.06 2.56
CA LYS A 92 22.12 9.76 3.81
C LYS A 92 22.75 8.81 4.85
N PRO A 93 23.61 9.30 5.74
CA PRO A 93 24.16 8.49 6.82
C PRO A 93 23.08 7.81 7.68
N GLU A 94 22.00 8.52 7.98
CA GLU A 94 20.85 8.02 8.75
C GLU A 94 20.13 6.87 8.03
N GLU A 95 19.97 6.97 6.71
CA GLU A 95 19.38 5.91 5.88
C GLU A 95 20.25 4.65 5.88
N ILE A 96 21.58 4.79 5.88
CA ILE A 96 22.52 3.66 5.99
C ILE A 96 22.43 3.01 7.38
N GLY A 97 22.39 3.82 8.44
CA GLY A 97 22.22 3.32 9.80
C GLY A 97 20.92 2.55 9.96
N GLU A 98 19.82 3.11 9.46
CA GLU A 98 18.50 2.49 9.52
C GLU A 98 18.39 1.24 8.62
N LEU A 99 19.08 1.21 7.47
CA LEU A 99 19.23 0.00 6.64
C LEU A 99 19.88 -1.11 7.46
N ILE A 100 20.97 -0.83 8.17
CA ILE A 100 21.65 -1.83 9.01
C ILE A 100 20.72 -2.32 10.13
N THR A 101 19.97 -1.40 10.76
CA THR A 101 18.96 -1.76 11.77
C THR A 101 17.87 -2.67 11.20
N GLN A 102 17.33 -2.36 10.02
CA GLN A 102 16.36 -3.22 9.31
C GLN A 102 16.94 -4.62 9.10
N LEU A 103 18.18 -4.70 8.62
CA LEU A 103 18.80 -5.98 8.27
C LEU A 103 19.26 -6.81 9.47
N ALA A 104 19.34 -6.23 10.67
CA ALA A 104 19.50 -7.01 11.90
C ALA A 104 18.35 -8.02 12.10
N PHE A 105 17.12 -7.63 11.74
CA PHE A 105 15.94 -8.48 11.83
C PHE A 105 15.77 -9.42 10.63
N TYR A 106 16.10 -8.96 9.42
CA TYR A 106 15.84 -9.72 8.18
C TYR A 106 17.01 -10.61 7.73
N SER A 107 18.22 -10.33 8.19
CA SER A 107 19.42 -11.09 7.82
C SER A 107 20.26 -11.54 9.01
N GLY A 108 19.85 -11.21 10.24
CA GLY A 108 20.46 -11.65 11.48
C GLY A 108 21.38 -10.60 12.13
N TRP A 109 21.38 -10.61 13.47
CA TRP A 109 22.14 -9.67 14.30
C TRP A 109 23.66 -9.65 14.00
N PRO A 110 24.36 -10.79 13.82
CA PRO A 110 25.79 -10.78 13.55
C PRO A 110 26.17 -10.01 12.28
N ASN A 111 25.38 -10.15 11.21
CA ASN A 111 25.58 -9.44 9.96
C ASN A 111 25.49 -7.92 10.15
N ALA A 112 24.47 -7.46 10.88
CA ALA A 112 24.31 -6.04 11.20
C ALA A 112 25.46 -5.52 12.07
N MET A 113 25.86 -6.27 13.10
CA MET A 113 26.98 -5.86 13.98
C MET A 113 28.30 -5.72 13.22
N SER A 114 28.61 -6.65 12.31
CA SER A 114 29.80 -6.52 11.45
C SER A 114 29.70 -5.33 10.50
N ALA A 115 28.52 -5.05 9.95
CA ALA A 115 28.29 -3.89 9.10
C ALA A 115 28.45 -2.55 9.83
N VAL A 116 28.05 -2.48 11.10
CA VAL A 116 28.25 -1.28 11.94
C VAL A 116 29.73 -0.92 12.02
N THR A 117 30.61 -1.88 12.26
CA THR A 117 32.06 -1.63 12.37
C THR A 117 32.64 -1.03 11.08
N GLU A 118 32.36 -1.64 9.93
CA GLU A 118 32.86 -1.14 8.64
C GLU A 118 32.25 0.21 8.26
N THR A 119 30.96 0.40 8.51
CA THR A 119 30.28 1.66 8.25
C THR A 119 30.83 2.77 9.13
N LYS A 120 31.16 2.47 10.40
CA LYS A 120 31.76 3.44 11.33
C LYS A 120 33.13 3.90 10.84
N ASN A 121 33.96 3.00 10.30
CA ASN A 121 35.25 3.37 9.72
C ASN A 121 35.05 4.39 8.58
N VAL A 122 34.11 4.12 7.67
CA VAL A 122 33.79 5.06 6.58
C VAL A 122 33.23 6.39 7.09
N PHE A 123 32.38 6.37 8.12
CA PHE A 123 31.85 7.61 8.70
C PHE A 123 32.96 8.46 9.34
N VAL A 124 33.92 7.83 10.03
CA VAL A 124 35.11 8.52 10.54
C VAL A 124 35.94 9.10 9.39
N GLU A 125 36.19 8.33 8.33
CA GLU A 125 36.88 8.80 7.11
C GLU A 125 36.19 10.04 6.48
N ARG A 126 34.86 10.06 6.52
CA ARG A 126 34.02 11.12 5.92
C ARG A 126 33.67 12.26 6.89
N GLY A 127 34.18 12.25 8.12
CA GLY A 127 33.86 13.26 9.14
C GLY A 127 32.40 13.26 9.61
N ILE A 128 31.68 12.15 9.43
CA ILE A 128 30.29 11.97 9.86
C ILE A 128 30.27 11.65 11.36
N GLY A 129 29.54 12.46 12.11
CA GLY A 129 29.40 12.34 13.57
C GLY A 129 28.53 11.16 14.02
N THR A 130 28.17 11.17 15.30
CA THR A 130 27.22 10.20 15.88
C THR A 130 25.83 10.45 15.31
N LEU A 131 25.20 9.40 14.80
CA LEU A 131 23.83 9.46 14.32
C LEU A 131 22.84 9.46 15.48
N SER A 132 21.67 10.07 15.25
CA SER A 132 20.53 10.04 16.17
C SER A 132 19.29 9.61 15.38
N ASN A 133 18.37 8.92 16.05
CA ASN A 133 17.08 8.58 15.45
C ASN A 133 16.30 9.85 15.12
N SER A 134 15.64 9.87 13.97
CA SER A 134 14.76 10.96 13.57
C SER A 134 13.59 11.14 14.55
N GLY A 135 13.30 12.39 14.90
CA GLY A 135 12.12 12.78 15.65
C GLY A 135 10.87 12.97 14.79
N ALA A 136 10.94 12.65 13.49
CA ALA A 136 9.80 12.77 12.58
C ALA A 136 8.65 11.83 12.97
N ALA A 137 7.45 12.15 12.48
CA ALA A 137 6.28 11.30 12.68
C ALA A 137 6.54 9.90 12.12
N ARG A 138 5.96 8.90 12.81
CA ARG A 138 6.02 7.51 12.38
C ARG A 138 5.31 7.34 11.03
N VAL A 139 5.82 6.42 10.22
CA VAL A 139 5.20 6.04 8.96
C VAL A 139 3.88 5.33 9.27
N GLU A 140 2.78 5.93 8.86
CA GLU A 140 1.44 5.35 8.97
C GLU A 140 1.31 4.13 8.06
N LEU A 141 0.90 3.00 8.64
CA LEU A 141 0.59 1.79 7.89
C LEU A 141 -0.91 1.77 7.58
N GLU A 142 -1.28 1.27 6.40
CA GLU A 142 -2.70 1.16 6.04
C GLU A 142 -3.44 0.25 7.04
N ALA A 143 -4.49 0.80 7.67
CA ALA A 143 -5.11 0.19 8.84
C ALA A 143 -5.76 -1.16 8.53
N ALA A 144 -6.49 -1.29 7.41
CA ALA A 144 -7.17 -2.54 7.06
C ALA A 144 -6.18 -3.67 6.72
N ALA A 145 -5.10 -3.35 6.03
CA ALA A 145 -3.99 -4.25 5.74
C ALA A 145 -3.28 -4.68 7.03
N GLU A 146 -3.10 -3.77 7.98
CA GLU A 146 -2.47 -4.09 9.27
C GLU A 146 -3.36 -4.97 10.15
N VAL A 147 -4.68 -4.75 10.17
CA VAL A 147 -5.64 -5.67 10.84
C VAL A 147 -5.54 -7.06 10.22
N THR A 148 -5.56 -7.15 8.89
CA THR A 148 -5.50 -8.43 8.17
C THR A 148 -4.17 -9.16 8.39
N ARG A 149 -3.04 -8.43 8.34
CA ARG A 149 -1.70 -8.96 8.60
C ARG A 149 -1.60 -9.47 10.03
N ARG A 150 -2.09 -8.72 11.02
CA ARG A 150 -2.08 -9.13 12.43
C ARG A 150 -2.89 -10.40 12.64
N ALA A 151 -4.13 -10.45 12.12
CA ALA A 151 -4.97 -11.64 12.21
C ALA A 151 -4.30 -12.87 11.57
N THR A 152 -3.59 -12.69 10.46
CA THR A 152 -2.84 -13.77 9.80
C THR A 152 -1.69 -14.30 10.68
N VAL A 153 -0.93 -13.41 11.32
CA VAL A 153 0.15 -13.81 12.25
C VAL A 153 -0.42 -14.49 13.49
N ASP A 154 -1.50 -13.96 14.06
CA ASP A 154 -2.13 -14.50 15.25
C ASP A 154 -2.76 -15.88 14.98
N ALA A 155 -3.29 -16.11 13.78
CA ALA A 155 -3.83 -17.40 13.39
C ALA A 155 -2.74 -18.44 13.05
N ASN A 156 -1.70 -18.04 12.31
CA ASN A 156 -0.77 -19.00 11.70
C ASN A 156 0.55 -19.18 12.48
N VAL A 157 0.96 -18.18 13.27
CA VAL A 157 2.24 -18.20 13.99
C VAL A 157 2.01 -18.38 15.48
N ALA A 158 1.08 -17.63 16.08
CA ALA A 158 0.90 -17.62 17.54
C ALA A 158 0.61 -19.00 18.16
N PRO A 159 -0.17 -19.92 17.53
CA PRO A 159 -0.43 -21.24 18.10
C PRO A 159 0.83 -22.11 18.23
N THR A 160 1.85 -21.86 17.41
CA THR A 160 3.11 -22.62 17.41
C THR A 160 4.24 -21.87 18.11
N ALA A 161 4.32 -20.54 17.93
CA ALA A 161 5.39 -19.70 18.44
C ALA A 161 4.84 -18.33 18.88
N SER A 162 4.13 -18.30 20.01
CA SER A 162 3.46 -17.09 20.55
C SER A 162 4.41 -15.90 20.73
N ALA A 163 5.62 -16.13 21.25
CA ALA A 163 6.62 -15.07 21.43
C ALA A 163 7.06 -14.46 20.09
N LEU A 164 7.16 -15.28 19.03
CA LEU A 164 7.51 -14.79 17.70
C LEU A 164 6.37 -13.96 17.10
N ALA A 165 5.12 -14.36 17.32
CA ALA A 165 3.96 -13.58 16.91
C ALA A 165 3.91 -12.21 17.63
N ASP A 166 4.12 -12.17 18.95
CA ASP A 166 4.21 -10.90 19.70
C ASP A 166 5.31 -9.99 19.14
N LEU A 167 6.54 -10.51 18.98
CA LEU A 167 7.66 -9.73 18.48
C LEU A 167 7.41 -9.24 17.04
N THR A 168 6.77 -10.05 16.20
CA THR A 168 6.38 -9.63 14.85
C THR A 168 5.39 -8.46 14.90
N ASN A 169 4.37 -8.55 15.75
CA ASN A 169 3.33 -7.52 15.86
C ASN A 169 3.85 -6.24 16.53
N ARG A 170 4.63 -6.34 17.61
CA ARG A 170 5.03 -5.21 18.45
C ARG A 170 6.36 -4.59 18.01
N VAL A 171 7.35 -5.40 17.65
CA VAL A 171 8.71 -4.90 17.33
C VAL A 171 8.88 -4.67 15.84
N LEU A 172 8.42 -5.59 14.98
CA LEU A 172 8.55 -5.38 13.54
C LEU A 172 7.52 -4.39 13.02
N PHE A 173 6.24 -4.74 13.00
CA PHE A 173 5.20 -3.90 12.40
C PHE A 173 4.70 -2.79 13.34
N GLY A 174 4.87 -2.96 14.64
CA GLY A 174 4.54 -1.97 15.66
C GLY A 174 5.64 -0.94 15.95
N ASP A 175 6.86 -1.13 15.44
CA ASP A 175 7.95 -0.15 15.60
C ASP A 175 8.83 -0.06 14.35
N LEU A 176 9.62 -1.09 14.02
CA LEU A 176 10.64 -1.06 12.97
C LEU A 176 10.11 -0.54 11.62
N TRP A 177 8.98 -1.08 11.15
CA TRP A 177 8.36 -0.69 9.87
C TRP A 177 7.76 0.71 9.86
N GLN A 178 7.60 1.32 11.04
CA GLN A 178 7.06 2.66 11.20
C GLN A 178 8.16 3.72 11.43
N ARG A 179 9.43 3.31 11.58
CA ARG A 179 10.56 4.24 11.79
C ARG A 179 10.77 5.12 10.54
N PRO A 180 10.89 6.44 10.69
CA PRO A 180 10.89 7.37 9.55
C PRO A 180 12.28 7.60 8.92
N ASP A 181 13.36 7.09 9.52
CA ASP A 181 14.72 7.24 9.01
C ASP A 181 14.96 6.55 7.65
N LEU A 182 14.09 5.61 7.28
CA LEU A 182 13.92 5.10 5.92
C LEU A 182 12.46 5.25 5.50
N SER A 183 12.26 5.73 4.26
CA SER A 183 10.92 5.75 3.67
C SER A 183 10.32 4.35 3.56
N ALA A 184 8.99 4.23 3.52
CA ALA A 184 8.31 2.93 3.34
C ALA A 184 8.78 2.20 2.07
N ARG A 185 8.99 2.97 0.99
CA ARG A 185 9.55 2.48 -0.28
C ARG A 185 10.95 1.92 -0.10
N ASP A 186 11.86 2.70 0.47
CA ASP A 186 13.28 2.30 0.59
C ASP A 186 13.47 1.17 1.60
N ARG A 187 12.70 1.16 2.70
CA ARG A 187 12.69 0.04 3.66
C ARG A 187 12.25 -1.26 2.98
N SER A 188 11.25 -1.19 2.11
CA SER A 188 10.80 -2.35 1.35
C SER A 188 11.84 -2.77 0.30
N LEU A 189 12.46 -1.82 -0.40
CA LEU A 189 13.54 -2.04 -1.36
C LEU A 189 14.71 -2.82 -0.75
N VAL A 190 15.23 -2.38 0.41
CA VAL A 190 16.36 -3.06 1.07
C VAL A 190 15.97 -4.42 1.63
N THR A 191 14.72 -4.58 2.07
CA THR A 191 14.19 -5.87 2.54
C THR A 191 14.09 -6.86 1.38
N MET A 192 13.57 -6.45 0.22
CA MET A 192 13.55 -7.27 -0.99
C MET A 192 14.96 -7.70 -1.40
N ALA A 193 15.90 -6.75 -1.46
CA ALA A 193 17.28 -7.03 -1.81
C ALA A 193 17.89 -8.09 -0.88
N ALA A 194 17.68 -7.96 0.44
CA ALA A 194 18.17 -8.91 1.42
C ALA A 194 17.56 -10.31 1.26
N LEU A 195 16.23 -10.41 1.09
CA LEU A 195 15.54 -11.70 0.92
C LEU A 195 16.01 -12.44 -0.32
N VAL A 196 16.18 -11.74 -1.45
CA VAL A 196 16.77 -12.34 -2.66
C VAL A 196 18.22 -12.74 -2.38
N ALA A 197 19.00 -11.87 -1.75
CA ALA A 197 20.42 -12.10 -1.49
C ALA A 197 20.71 -13.28 -0.53
N ILE A 198 19.81 -13.59 0.40
CA ILE A 198 19.95 -14.76 1.29
C ILE A 198 19.23 -16.01 0.77
N GLY A 199 18.55 -15.92 -0.38
CA GLY A 199 17.88 -17.04 -1.02
C GLY A 199 16.58 -17.45 -0.33
N GLN A 200 15.80 -16.47 0.16
CA GLN A 200 14.47 -16.67 0.76
C GLN A 200 13.36 -16.06 -0.12
N PRO A 201 13.17 -16.56 -1.35
CA PRO A 201 12.18 -15.99 -2.26
C PRO A 201 10.74 -16.19 -1.75
N GLU A 202 10.48 -17.13 -0.84
CA GLU A 202 9.13 -17.41 -0.32
C GLU A 202 8.52 -16.24 0.47
N GLN A 203 9.35 -15.40 1.06
CA GLN A 203 8.92 -14.18 1.78
C GLN A 203 8.78 -12.97 0.84
N LEU A 204 9.30 -13.07 -0.38
CA LEU A 204 9.31 -11.97 -1.35
C LEU A 204 7.91 -11.46 -1.72
N PRO A 205 6.85 -12.28 -1.89
CA PRO A 205 5.53 -11.78 -2.30
C PRO A 205 4.96 -10.72 -1.37
N PHE A 206 5.07 -10.91 -0.04
CA PHE A 206 4.57 -9.94 0.93
C PHE A 206 5.34 -8.61 0.83
N HIS A 207 6.67 -8.68 0.80
CA HIS A 207 7.53 -7.50 0.78
C HIS A 207 7.52 -6.77 -0.57
N ALA A 208 7.39 -7.49 -1.68
CA ALA A 208 7.27 -6.91 -3.01
C ALA A 208 5.93 -6.18 -3.19
N ASN A 209 4.81 -6.77 -2.73
CA ASN A 209 3.52 -6.05 -2.69
C ASN A 209 3.63 -4.76 -1.89
N ARG A 210 4.18 -4.84 -0.67
CA ARG A 210 4.36 -3.66 0.19
C ARG A 210 5.25 -2.59 -0.44
N ALA A 211 6.32 -3.00 -1.15
CA ALA A 211 7.18 -2.07 -1.87
C ALA A 211 6.40 -1.33 -2.96
N MET A 212 5.59 -2.05 -3.74
CA MET A 212 4.78 -1.47 -4.80
C MET A 212 3.64 -0.59 -4.27
N ASP A 213 3.02 -0.97 -3.14
CA ASP A 213 2.05 -0.13 -2.43
C ASP A 213 2.69 1.18 -1.93
N SER A 214 4.00 1.15 -1.67
CA SER A 214 4.81 2.30 -1.28
C SER A 214 5.43 3.05 -2.47
N GLY A 215 5.07 2.70 -3.71
CA GLY A 215 5.50 3.41 -4.92
C GLY A 215 6.72 2.84 -5.64
N LEU A 216 7.22 1.65 -5.29
CA LEU A 216 8.21 0.95 -6.12
C LEU A 216 7.55 0.44 -7.42
N THR A 217 8.18 0.68 -8.57
CA THR A 217 7.66 0.21 -9.87
C THR A 217 8.07 -1.23 -10.17
N HIS A 218 7.38 -1.88 -11.12
CA HIS A 218 7.78 -3.21 -11.62
C HIS A 218 9.21 -3.18 -12.18
N ALA A 219 9.57 -2.13 -12.92
CA ALA A 219 10.90 -1.96 -13.51
C ALA A 219 11.99 -1.87 -12.43
N GLU A 220 11.78 -1.05 -11.39
CA GLU A 220 12.71 -0.93 -10.27
C GLU A 220 12.86 -2.26 -9.51
N ALA A 221 11.75 -2.97 -9.27
CA ALA A 221 11.79 -4.29 -8.63
C ALA A 221 12.55 -5.34 -9.47
N SER A 222 12.43 -5.29 -10.80
CA SER A 222 13.24 -6.12 -11.70
C SER A 222 14.72 -5.77 -11.61
N GLU A 223 15.07 -4.48 -11.53
CA GLU A 223 16.46 -4.04 -11.37
C GLU A 223 17.07 -4.45 -10.03
N VAL A 224 16.29 -4.56 -8.95
CA VAL A 224 16.76 -5.13 -7.68
C VAL A 224 17.27 -6.55 -7.90
N VAL A 225 16.49 -7.40 -8.58
CA VAL A 225 16.87 -8.80 -8.84
C VAL A 225 18.12 -8.86 -9.71
N THR A 226 18.21 -8.02 -10.74
CA THR A 226 19.39 -7.90 -11.62
C THR A 226 20.63 -7.47 -10.85
N GLN A 227 20.54 -6.43 -10.01
CA GLN A 227 21.65 -5.95 -9.18
C GLN A 227 22.12 -7.04 -8.23
N VAL A 228 21.18 -7.71 -7.54
CA VAL A 228 21.50 -8.80 -6.59
C VAL A 228 22.19 -9.98 -7.29
N ALA A 229 21.94 -10.24 -8.57
CA ALA A 229 22.62 -11.31 -9.32
C ALA A 229 24.15 -11.16 -9.32
N PHE A 230 24.65 -9.92 -9.44
CA PHE A 230 26.09 -9.62 -9.44
C PHE A 230 26.72 -9.65 -8.05
N TYR A 231 25.95 -9.30 -7.00
CA TYR A 231 26.48 -9.18 -5.64
C TYR A 231 26.23 -10.40 -4.74
N ALA A 232 25.17 -11.17 -5.00
CA ALA A 232 24.79 -12.36 -4.24
C ALA A 232 24.80 -13.66 -5.06
N GLY A 233 24.97 -13.58 -6.37
CA GLY A 233 25.08 -14.71 -7.29
C GLY A 233 23.81 -14.99 -8.11
N TRP A 234 24.03 -15.42 -9.36
CA TRP A 234 22.98 -15.69 -10.35
C TRP A 234 21.86 -16.63 -9.88
N PRO A 235 22.15 -17.78 -9.21
CA PRO A 235 21.09 -18.71 -8.80
C PRO A 235 20.05 -18.08 -7.87
N ARG A 236 20.47 -17.17 -6.99
CA ARG A 236 19.56 -16.48 -6.07
C ARG A 236 18.62 -15.53 -6.79
N ALA A 237 19.14 -14.75 -7.74
CA ALA A 237 18.34 -13.88 -8.57
C ALA A 237 17.35 -14.68 -9.44
N MET A 238 17.83 -15.76 -10.07
CA MET A 238 16.99 -16.63 -10.90
C MET A 238 15.85 -17.29 -10.11
N SER A 239 16.07 -17.68 -8.84
CA SER A 239 15.02 -18.20 -7.96
C SER A 239 13.96 -17.15 -7.58
N ALA A 240 14.32 -15.87 -7.56
CA ALA A 240 13.38 -14.78 -7.25
C ALA A 240 12.48 -14.42 -8.44
N VAL A 241 12.96 -14.58 -9.68
CA VAL A 241 12.21 -14.23 -10.92
C VAL A 241 10.80 -14.83 -10.97
N PRO A 242 10.58 -16.16 -10.83
CA PRO A 242 9.23 -16.72 -10.92
C PRO A 242 8.31 -16.25 -9.79
N VAL A 243 8.85 -15.95 -8.61
CA VAL A 243 8.06 -15.45 -7.47
C VAL A 243 7.65 -14.00 -7.69
N LEU A 244 8.56 -13.16 -8.19
CA LEU A 244 8.27 -11.78 -8.52
C LEU A 244 7.27 -11.68 -9.68
N LYS A 245 7.44 -12.52 -10.72
CA LYS A 245 6.48 -12.66 -11.82
C LYS A 245 5.07 -12.95 -11.31
N LYS A 246 4.92 -13.99 -10.47
CA LYS A 246 3.61 -14.35 -9.88
C LYS A 246 3.01 -13.20 -9.07
N THR A 247 3.86 -12.42 -8.40
CA THR A 247 3.42 -11.25 -7.64
C THR A 247 2.87 -10.15 -8.56
N PHE A 248 3.56 -9.85 -9.68
CA PHE A 248 3.07 -8.88 -10.68
C PHE A 248 1.76 -9.33 -11.32
N GLU A 249 1.68 -10.60 -11.77
CA GLU A 249 0.46 -11.17 -12.36
C GLU A 249 -0.73 -11.10 -11.38
N GLY A 250 -0.49 -11.37 -10.10
CA GLY A 250 -1.52 -11.25 -9.07
C GLY A 250 -2.04 -9.83 -8.89
N ARG A 251 -1.16 -8.82 -8.97
CA ARG A 251 -1.55 -7.40 -8.90
C ARG A 251 -2.30 -6.94 -10.15
N GLU A 252 -1.84 -7.35 -11.32
CA GLU A 252 -2.53 -7.05 -12.59
C GLU A 252 -3.94 -7.65 -12.60
N ALA A 253 -4.08 -8.91 -12.18
CA ALA A 253 -5.39 -9.56 -12.07
C ALA A 253 -6.30 -8.86 -11.05
N ALA A 254 -5.77 -8.45 -9.89
CA ALA A 254 -6.53 -7.70 -8.89
C ALA A 254 -6.98 -6.33 -9.42
N PHE A 255 -6.10 -5.62 -10.13
CA PHE A 255 -6.42 -4.34 -10.77
C PHE A 255 -7.49 -4.52 -11.86
N GLN A 256 -7.36 -5.54 -12.71
CA GLN A 256 -8.37 -5.87 -13.73
C GLN A 256 -9.72 -6.24 -13.10
N ALA A 257 -9.73 -7.02 -12.03
CA ALA A 257 -10.97 -7.36 -11.32
C ALA A 257 -11.64 -6.12 -10.70
N ALA A 258 -10.84 -5.19 -10.15
CA ALA A 258 -11.35 -3.94 -9.58
C ALA A 258 -11.82 -2.93 -10.63
N THR A 259 -11.31 -3.01 -11.86
CA THR A 259 -11.62 -2.09 -12.97
C THR A 259 -12.50 -2.71 -14.06
N ALA A 260 -12.89 -3.97 -13.88
CA ALA A 260 -13.81 -4.64 -14.78
C ALA A 260 -15.11 -3.82 -14.85
N PRO A 261 -15.60 -3.50 -16.05
CA PRO A 261 -16.85 -2.76 -16.19
C PRO A 261 -17.98 -3.57 -15.55
N ALA A 262 -18.49 -3.10 -14.42
CA ALA A 262 -19.73 -3.60 -13.84
C ALA A 262 -20.90 -3.07 -14.67
N ASP A 263 -21.76 -3.96 -15.17
CA ASP A 263 -22.97 -3.57 -15.89
C ASP A 263 -23.84 -2.65 -15.03
N LEU A 264 -24.52 -1.70 -15.68
CA LEU A 264 -25.48 -0.83 -15.01
C LEU A 264 -26.61 -1.67 -14.40
N LYS A 265 -26.69 -1.68 -13.07
CA LYS A 265 -27.82 -2.28 -12.36
C LYS A 265 -28.94 -1.25 -12.20
N VAL A 266 -30.08 -1.52 -12.83
CA VAL A 266 -31.28 -0.70 -12.71
C VAL A 266 -32.31 -1.40 -11.82
N THR A 267 -32.45 -0.95 -10.57
CA THR A 267 -33.58 -1.35 -9.71
C THR A 267 -34.84 -0.60 -10.17
N ARG A 268 -35.87 -1.33 -10.60
CA ARG A 268 -37.10 -0.70 -11.12
C ARG A 268 -37.99 -0.24 -9.98
N ALA A 269 -38.79 0.79 -10.24
CA ALA A 269 -39.74 1.32 -9.25
C ALA A 269 -40.69 0.21 -8.76
N GLY A 270 -40.83 0.07 -7.45
CA GLY A 270 -41.68 -0.95 -6.81
C GLY A 270 -41.11 -2.37 -6.80
N GLU A 271 -39.92 -2.60 -7.36
CA GLU A 271 -39.24 -3.90 -7.27
C GLU A 271 -38.94 -4.24 -5.79
N GLY A 272 -39.17 -5.50 -5.41
CA GLY A 272 -38.98 -5.95 -4.02
C GLY A 272 -39.98 -5.35 -3.01
N ARG A 273 -41.17 -4.92 -3.45
CA ARG A 273 -42.21 -4.40 -2.56
C ARG A 273 -42.62 -5.43 -1.52
N ALA A 274 -42.56 -5.06 -0.25
CA ALA A 274 -42.99 -5.89 0.88
C ALA A 274 -43.50 -5.03 2.05
N ALA A 275 -44.40 -5.60 2.86
CA ALA A 275 -44.78 -5.01 4.14
C ALA A 275 -43.56 -4.97 5.08
N ALA A 276 -43.38 -3.86 5.79
CA ALA A 276 -42.29 -3.71 6.74
C ALA A 276 -42.56 -4.53 8.02
N PRO A 277 -41.52 -5.08 8.70
CA PRO A 277 -41.71 -5.94 9.86
C PRO A 277 -42.39 -5.22 11.02
N GLU A 278 -43.55 -5.71 11.48
CA GLU A 278 -44.36 -5.04 12.51
C GLU A 278 -43.63 -4.77 13.83
N GLN A 279 -42.55 -5.50 14.13
CA GLN A 279 -41.72 -5.24 15.31
C GLN A 279 -40.99 -3.89 15.27
N TYR A 280 -40.68 -3.37 14.07
CA TYR A 280 -39.92 -2.13 13.87
C TYR A 280 -40.78 -0.95 13.43
N PHE A 281 -42.08 -1.15 13.25
CA PHE A 281 -42.99 -0.14 12.72
C PHE A 281 -44.34 -0.15 13.45
N THR A 282 -44.96 1.02 13.54
CA THR A 282 -46.36 1.18 13.94
C THR A 282 -47.15 1.62 12.71
N GLY A 283 -48.34 1.04 12.50
CA GLY A 283 -49.16 1.29 11.32
C GLY A 283 -48.69 0.54 10.06
N LYS A 284 -49.32 0.82 8.92
CA LYS A 284 -49.00 0.17 7.65
C LYS A 284 -47.83 0.86 6.96
N VAL A 285 -46.72 0.13 6.82
CA VAL A 285 -45.50 0.58 6.14
C VAL A 285 -45.09 -0.44 5.08
N GLU A 286 -44.70 0.06 3.91
CA GLU A 286 -44.20 -0.75 2.79
C GLU A 286 -42.78 -0.32 2.42
N THR A 287 -41.94 -1.28 2.06
CA THR A 287 -40.57 -1.07 1.60
C THR A 287 -40.43 -1.56 0.17
N SER A 288 -39.63 -0.90 -0.65
CA SER A 288 -39.32 -1.34 -2.02
C SER A 288 -38.00 -0.73 -2.50
N GLY A 289 -37.52 -1.15 -3.68
CA GLY A 289 -36.35 -0.55 -4.33
C GLY A 289 -35.09 -0.67 -3.48
N PHE A 290 -34.85 -1.84 -2.87
CA PHE A 290 -33.66 -2.07 -2.06
C PHE A 290 -32.38 -1.94 -2.91
N TYR A 291 -31.41 -1.20 -2.40
CA TYR A 291 -30.09 -1.04 -3.04
C TYR A 291 -28.97 -1.18 -2.02
N ARG A 292 -27.83 -1.68 -2.51
CA ARG A 292 -26.59 -1.83 -1.77
C ARG A 292 -25.44 -1.69 -2.76
N GLY A 293 -24.43 -0.90 -2.40
CA GLY A 293 -23.18 -0.84 -3.16
C GLY A 293 -22.36 -2.10 -2.92
N ASP A 294 -21.65 -2.55 -3.96
CA ASP A 294 -20.66 -3.62 -3.82
C ASP A 294 -19.41 -3.08 -3.13
N ALA A 295 -18.73 -3.92 -2.34
CA ALA A 295 -17.51 -3.52 -1.65
C ALA A 295 -16.49 -2.91 -2.64
N PRO A 296 -15.83 -1.80 -2.30
CA PRO A 296 -15.72 -1.18 -0.97
C PRO A 296 -16.85 -0.19 -0.61
N ALA A 297 -17.86 0.02 -1.45
CA ALA A 297 -18.96 0.91 -1.12
C ALA A 297 -19.77 0.36 0.07
N ARG A 298 -20.11 1.24 1.02
CA ARG A 298 -20.86 0.87 2.23
C ARG A 298 -22.32 1.30 2.19
N ILE A 299 -22.69 2.02 1.14
CA ILE A 299 -24.01 2.62 0.97
C ILE A 299 -25.08 1.56 0.75
N GLY A 300 -26.23 1.74 1.40
CA GLY A 300 -27.42 0.95 1.16
C GLY A 300 -28.68 1.71 1.55
N GLY A 301 -29.82 1.15 1.18
CA GLY A 301 -31.08 1.84 1.39
C GLY A 301 -32.29 1.17 0.77
N ALA A 302 -33.42 1.86 0.93
CA ALA A 302 -34.70 1.47 0.37
C ALA A 302 -35.62 2.68 0.21
N THR A 303 -36.65 2.52 -0.59
CA THR A 303 -37.84 3.37 -0.59
C THR A 303 -38.77 2.89 0.51
N VAL A 304 -39.25 3.79 1.36
CA VAL A 304 -40.15 3.45 2.47
C VAL A 304 -41.39 4.33 2.40
N SER A 305 -42.56 3.70 2.35
CA SER A 305 -43.87 4.35 2.24
C SER A 305 -44.69 4.08 3.49
N PHE A 306 -45.13 5.14 4.15
CA PHE A 306 -45.91 5.13 5.38
C PHE A 306 -47.34 5.57 5.07
N SER A 307 -48.33 4.78 5.51
CA SER A 307 -49.71 5.28 5.59
C SER A 307 -49.82 6.37 6.67
N ALA A 308 -50.85 7.21 6.62
CA ALA A 308 -51.11 8.21 7.67
C ALA A 308 -51.08 7.55 9.06
N GLY A 309 -50.40 8.19 10.03
CA GLY A 309 -50.20 7.65 11.37
C GLY A 309 -49.04 6.66 11.52
N ALA A 310 -48.50 6.13 10.41
CA ALA A 310 -47.48 5.09 10.45
C ALA A 310 -46.06 5.65 10.65
N ARG A 311 -45.22 4.96 11.41
CA ARG A 311 -43.89 5.43 11.83
C ARG A 311 -42.95 4.29 12.18
N THR A 312 -41.65 4.56 12.13
CA THR A 312 -40.62 3.64 12.63
C THR A 312 -40.67 3.52 14.15
N ALA A 313 -40.08 2.46 14.68
CA ALA A 313 -39.57 2.42 16.03
C ALA A 313 -38.38 3.38 16.20
N TRP A 314 -38.00 3.66 17.44
CA TRP A 314 -36.76 4.36 17.73
C TRP A 314 -35.57 3.55 17.23
N HIS A 315 -34.57 4.19 16.64
CA HIS A 315 -33.38 3.50 16.16
C HIS A 315 -32.16 4.44 16.01
N THR A 316 -30.98 3.84 15.79
CA THR A 316 -29.72 4.54 15.48
C THR A 316 -29.04 3.91 14.26
N HIS A 317 -28.16 4.68 13.60
CA HIS A 317 -27.28 4.20 12.52
C HIS A 317 -25.81 4.45 12.90
N PRO A 318 -24.89 3.50 12.67
CA PRO A 318 -23.51 3.61 13.12
C PRO A 318 -22.72 4.70 12.39
N LEU A 319 -23.10 5.01 11.15
CA LEU A 319 -22.46 6.04 10.31
C LEU A 319 -23.44 7.14 9.87
N GLY A 320 -24.64 7.20 10.48
CA GLY A 320 -25.69 8.16 10.16
C GLY A 320 -26.63 7.71 9.03
N GLN A 321 -27.65 8.52 8.75
CA GLN A 321 -28.66 8.28 7.73
C GLN A 321 -29.06 9.59 7.04
N THR A 322 -29.33 9.52 5.74
CA THR A 322 -30.00 10.59 4.99
C THR A 322 -31.36 10.13 4.51
N LEU A 323 -32.39 10.94 4.71
CA LEU A 323 -33.72 10.74 4.14
C LEU A 323 -33.98 11.79 3.07
N PHE A 324 -34.50 11.35 1.92
CA PHE A 324 -35.00 12.23 0.87
C PHE A 324 -36.50 12.07 0.80
N ILE A 325 -37.26 13.10 1.16
CA ILE A 325 -38.72 13.02 1.15
C ILE A 325 -39.22 13.19 -0.30
N VAL A 326 -39.99 12.23 -0.76
CA VAL A 326 -40.39 12.11 -2.18
C VAL A 326 -41.83 12.55 -2.38
N SER A 327 -42.72 12.25 -1.43
CA SER A 327 -44.14 12.57 -1.52
C SER A 327 -44.79 12.62 -0.15
N GLY A 328 -45.83 13.44 -0.03
CA GLY A 328 -46.68 13.50 1.16
C GLY A 328 -46.03 14.24 2.33
N ARG A 329 -46.58 14.06 3.53
CA ARG A 329 -46.21 14.84 4.71
C ARG A 329 -45.72 13.94 5.83
N GLY A 330 -44.47 14.13 6.23
CA GLY A 330 -43.78 13.33 7.23
C GLY A 330 -43.49 14.09 8.52
N LEU A 331 -43.11 13.33 9.52
CA LEU A 331 -42.61 13.78 10.81
C LEU A 331 -41.28 13.10 11.09
N VAL A 332 -40.32 13.83 11.66
CA VAL A 332 -39.05 13.30 12.14
C VAL A 332 -38.75 13.85 13.53
N GLN A 333 -38.15 13.04 14.39
CA GLN A 333 -37.76 13.49 15.72
C GLN A 333 -36.46 12.81 16.18
N LYS A 334 -35.53 13.61 16.69
CA LYS A 334 -34.42 13.14 17.53
C LYS A 334 -34.87 13.08 18.99
N GLN A 335 -34.45 12.06 19.73
CA GLN A 335 -34.77 11.93 21.15
C GLN A 335 -34.45 13.21 21.94
N GLY A 336 -35.44 13.69 22.71
CA GLY A 336 -35.33 14.91 23.52
C GLY A 336 -35.39 16.23 22.73
N GLY A 337 -35.52 16.16 21.40
CA GLY A 337 -35.74 17.31 20.53
C GLY A 337 -37.21 17.50 20.15
N PRO A 338 -37.54 18.62 19.49
CA PRO A 338 -38.86 18.84 18.91
C PRO A 338 -39.12 17.84 17.77
N VAL A 339 -40.40 17.55 17.53
CA VAL A 339 -40.83 16.91 16.27
C VAL A 339 -40.74 17.96 15.17
N GLU A 340 -40.27 17.58 14.00
CA GLU A 340 -40.19 18.45 12.82
C GLU A 340 -41.01 17.85 11.68
N GLN A 341 -41.77 18.70 10.98
CA GLN A 341 -42.53 18.32 9.79
C GLN A 341 -41.63 18.38 8.55
N VAL A 342 -41.78 17.42 7.65
CA VAL A 342 -41.01 17.34 6.41
C VAL A 342 -41.93 17.05 5.22
N GLY A 343 -41.62 17.62 4.07
CA GLY A 343 -42.38 17.50 2.83
C GLY A 343 -41.50 17.21 1.61
N PRO A 344 -42.11 17.05 0.42
CA PRO A 344 -41.38 16.64 -0.78
C PRO A 344 -40.26 17.61 -1.13
N GLY A 345 -39.06 17.09 -1.35
CA GLY A 345 -37.85 17.88 -1.61
C GLY A 345 -36.97 18.13 -0.38
N ASP A 346 -37.49 17.90 0.82
CA ASP A 346 -36.67 18.00 2.04
C ASP A 346 -35.66 16.86 2.12
N VAL A 347 -34.47 17.19 2.63
CA VAL A 347 -33.38 16.26 2.88
C VAL A 347 -33.04 16.30 4.37
N VAL A 348 -33.20 15.17 5.04
CA VAL A 348 -32.97 15.06 6.48
C VAL A 348 -31.65 14.31 6.71
N TRP A 349 -30.65 14.99 7.26
CA TRP A 349 -29.43 14.34 7.76
C TRP A 349 -29.56 14.00 9.23
N ILE A 350 -29.39 12.73 9.56
CA ILE A 350 -29.40 12.19 10.91
C ILE A 350 -27.97 11.71 11.24
N PRO A 351 -27.25 12.40 12.14
CA PRO A 351 -25.88 12.03 12.47
C PRO A 351 -25.73 10.63 13.06
N ALA A 352 -24.51 10.10 13.00
CA ALA A 352 -24.16 8.81 13.58
C ALA A 352 -24.57 8.69 15.06
N GLN A 353 -25.10 7.53 15.42
CA GLN A 353 -25.56 7.20 16.78
C GLN A 353 -26.69 8.09 17.34
N VAL A 354 -27.28 8.96 16.52
CA VAL A 354 -28.42 9.76 16.95
C VAL A 354 -29.67 8.89 17.00
N ARG A 355 -30.24 8.75 18.20
CA ARG A 355 -31.51 8.07 18.39
C ARG A 355 -32.66 8.92 17.86
N HIS A 356 -33.40 8.38 16.92
CA HIS A 356 -34.46 9.09 16.21
C HIS A 356 -35.58 8.16 15.74
N TRP A 357 -36.70 8.74 15.33
CA TRP A 357 -37.75 8.08 14.55
C TRP A 357 -38.24 9.00 13.44
N HIS A 358 -38.90 8.41 12.46
CA HIS A 358 -39.58 9.15 11.40
C HIS A 358 -40.81 8.39 10.90
N GLY A 359 -41.75 9.10 10.27
CA GLY A 359 -43.01 8.52 9.82
C GLY A 359 -43.88 9.51 9.08
N ALA A 360 -45.09 9.08 8.74
CA ALA A 360 -46.13 9.94 8.19
C ALA A 360 -46.76 10.83 9.27
N SER A 361 -47.28 11.97 8.83
CA SER A 361 -48.21 12.81 9.61
C SER A 361 -49.49 12.05 9.98
N THR A 362 -50.34 12.65 10.82
CA THR A 362 -51.51 11.97 11.36
C THR A 362 -52.61 11.73 10.31
N ASP A 363 -52.70 12.59 9.29
CA ASP A 363 -53.76 12.62 8.29
C ASP A 363 -53.28 12.34 6.86
N GLU A 364 -51.97 12.43 6.60
CA GLU A 364 -51.40 12.28 5.25
C GLU A 364 -50.27 11.25 5.22
N ALA A 365 -50.28 10.38 4.21
CA ALA A 365 -49.22 9.40 3.94
C ALA A 365 -47.90 10.10 3.55
N MET A 366 -46.76 9.42 3.68
CA MET A 366 -45.46 9.93 3.26
C MET A 366 -44.58 8.82 2.67
N THR A 367 -43.76 9.15 1.68
CA THR A 367 -42.72 8.26 1.15
C THR A 367 -41.37 8.97 1.13
N HIS A 368 -40.32 8.27 1.54
CA HIS A 368 -38.93 8.75 1.43
C HIS A 368 -38.01 7.68 0.84
N PHE A 369 -36.86 8.12 0.32
CA PHE A 369 -35.69 7.26 0.10
C PHE A 369 -34.77 7.37 1.31
N ALA A 370 -34.33 6.23 1.85
CA ALA A 370 -33.39 6.19 2.96
C ALA A 370 -32.02 5.72 2.48
N VAL A 371 -30.97 6.48 2.80
CA VAL A 371 -29.56 6.14 2.55
C VAL A 371 -28.84 6.01 3.89
N ALA A 372 -28.15 4.90 4.13
CA ALA A 372 -27.26 4.72 5.27
C ALA A 372 -26.01 3.91 4.87
N GLU A 373 -24.92 4.06 5.61
CA GLU A 373 -23.72 3.23 5.45
C GLU A 373 -23.67 2.13 6.51
N ALA A 374 -23.25 0.93 6.10
CA ALA A 374 -23.01 -0.17 7.01
C ALA A 374 -21.59 -0.12 7.60
N LEU A 375 -21.48 -0.36 8.91
CA LEU A 375 -20.23 -0.63 9.61
C LEU A 375 -20.26 -2.10 10.08
N ASP A 376 -19.26 -2.89 9.71
CA ASP A 376 -19.18 -4.33 10.03
C ASP A 376 -20.44 -5.13 9.67
N GLY A 377 -21.06 -4.76 8.53
CA GLY A 377 -22.27 -5.40 8.02
C GLY A 377 -23.59 -4.89 8.63
N ASN A 378 -23.53 -4.03 9.65
CA ASN A 378 -24.70 -3.47 10.33
C ASN A 378 -24.92 -2.01 9.92
N SER A 379 -26.15 -1.67 9.50
CA SER A 379 -26.54 -0.29 9.17
C SER A 379 -27.51 0.33 10.17
N VAL A 380 -28.22 -0.46 10.98
CA VAL A 380 -29.24 0.03 11.89
C VAL A 380 -29.29 -0.79 13.18
N THR A 381 -29.48 -0.10 14.30
CA THR A 381 -29.80 -0.69 15.61
C THR A 381 -31.20 -0.27 16.00
N TRP A 382 -32.14 -1.21 15.96
CA TRP A 382 -33.54 -0.99 16.34
C TRP A 382 -33.75 -1.02 17.85
N MET A 383 -34.72 -0.25 18.32
CA MET A 383 -35.10 -0.12 19.72
C MET A 383 -36.62 -0.28 19.88
N GLU A 384 -37.19 0.25 20.96
CA GLU A 384 -38.61 0.17 21.25
C GLU A 384 -39.48 1.04 20.32
N LYS A 385 -40.76 0.70 20.24
CA LYS A 385 -41.74 1.48 19.47
C LYS A 385 -41.92 2.87 20.07
N VAL A 386 -42.16 3.84 19.18
CA VAL A 386 -42.51 5.22 19.55
C VAL A 386 -43.88 5.23 20.20
N SER A 387 -43.98 5.76 21.43
CA SER A 387 -45.24 5.86 22.15
C SER A 387 -46.22 6.78 21.44
N ASP A 388 -47.52 6.63 21.70
CA ASP A 388 -48.52 7.54 21.12
C ASP A 388 -48.38 8.96 21.67
N GLU A 389 -47.82 9.13 22.87
CA GLU A 389 -47.52 10.43 23.47
C GLU A 389 -46.37 11.13 22.72
N ASP A 390 -45.26 10.42 22.50
CA ASP A 390 -44.11 10.95 21.72
C ASP A 390 -44.53 11.32 20.30
N TYR A 391 -45.40 10.51 19.69
CA TYR A 391 -45.94 10.79 18.36
C TYR A 391 -46.91 11.99 18.37
N ALA A 392 -47.79 12.07 19.37
CA ALA A 392 -48.78 13.14 19.48
C ALA A 392 -48.15 14.52 19.75
N ALA A 393 -46.93 14.58 20.27
CA ALA A 393 -46.18 15.84 20.38
C ALA A 393 -45.99 16.56 19.03
N GLY A 394 -46.06 15.82 17.91
CA GLY A 394 -46.04 16.37 16.55
C GLY A 394 -47.37 16.95 16.06
N ARG A 395 -48.50 16.68 16.71
CA ARG A 395 -49.85 17.11 16.26
C ARG A 395 -50.05 18.63 16.27
N ASN A 396 -49.23 19.38 16.98
CA ASN A 396 -49.31 20.85 17.02
C ASN A 396 -48.64 21.52 15.80
N LEU A 397 -48.11 20.72 14.87
CA LEU A 397 -47.48 21.16 13.62
C LEU A 397 -48.31 20.79 12.38
N ASP A 398 -49.41 20.04 12.58
CA ASP A 398 -50.47 19.79 11.59
C ASP A 398 -51.43 20.99 11.57
#